data_AF-F0TFE0-F1
#
_entry.id   AF-F0TFE0-F1
#
_cell.length_a   1.000
_cell.length_b   1.000
_cell.length_c   1.000
_cell.angle_alpha   90.00
_cell.angle_beta   90.00
_cell.angle_gamma   90.00
#
_symmetry.space_group_name_H-M   'P 1'
#
loop_
_entity.id
_entity.type
_entity.pdbx_description
1 polymer ?
#
loop_
_entity_poly.entity_id
_entity_poly.type
_entity_poly.pdbx_seq_one_letter_code
_entity_poly.pdbx_strand_id
1 'polypeptide(L)'
;MLKNNDYWKKREIAEKKWQKQAEKDLQSYNQHIAQMYQSTIDDIDRQIRSDLSIANGKLVTAKGMQEYETLAKDAVKKANLLRQSGHHVTRKDFSKDVNDRLKIYNATMRINRNEMLKSKIGARLVDLGVEQEADLTKKLWNDYIKEKERQAGILGVTTKTDLWTSKEVQEQIAKQIGGANFSKRIWADIDGLKGQLDGLISSAIIRGENPKAMAKWLTGMVSATIGNQRYVAERLARTETARVQFEAQKKSIIDNGYKYVKWIAEGSACKVCREIADKDNGYDEYGVYKAKDMPDIPVHPNCMCSISAYWIENPKNTNINSKSETDN
;
A
#
# COMPACT_ATOMS: atom_id res chain seq x y z
N MET A 1 8.86 -6.90 45.67
CA MET A 1 8.96 -6.54 44.24
C MET A 1 7.55 -6.28 43.73
N LEU A 2 7.28 -5.05 43.31
CA LEU A 2 5.92 -4.53 43.08
C LEU A 2 5.29 -5.12 41.81
N LYS A 3 3.99 -5.46 41.90
CA LYS A 3 3.15 -6.12 40.88
C LYS A 3 3.51 -5.73 39.43
N ASN A 4 3.91 -6.72 38.64
CA ASN A 4 4.30 -6.65 37.22
C ASN A 4 3.21 -6.09 36.27
N ASN A 5 2.00 -5.80 36.76
CA ASN A 5 0.87 -5.26 35.98
C ASN A 5 1.06 -3.78 35.55
N ASP A 6 1.72 -2.94 36.37
CA ASP A 6 1.89 -1.50 36.06
C ASP A 6 2.83 -1.26 34.87
N TYR A 7 3.89 -2.08 34.73
CA TYR A 7 4.79 -2.02 33.59
C TYR A 7 4.05 -2.32 32.27
N TRP A 8 3.30 -3.43 32.22
CA TRP A 8 2.55 -3.82 31.03
C TRP A 8 1.44 -2.82 30.67
N LYS A 9 0.78 -2.20 31.67
CA LYS A 9 -0.15 -1.08 31.43
C LYS A 9 0.54 0.13 30.81
N LYS A 10 1.71 0.53 31.31
CA LYS A 10 2.50 1.62 30.72
C LYS A 10 2.92 1.29 29.28
N ARG A 11 3.29 0.03 29.02
CA ARG A 11 3.60 -0.47 27.66
C ARG A 11 2.41 -0.36 26.72
N GLU A 12 1.22 -0.78 27.15
CA GLU A 12 -0.02 -0.64 26.38
C GLU A 12 -0.34 0.83 26.06
N ILE A 13 -0.21 1.73 27.04
CA ILE A 13 -0.44 3.16 26.84
C ILE A 13 0.55 3.75 25.83
N ALA A 14 1.83 3.36 25.93
CA ALA A 14 2.86 3.78 24.99
C ALA A 14 2.57 3.29 23.56
N GLU A 15 2.10 2.04 23.43
CA GLU A 15 1.72 1.47 22.14
C GLU A 15 0.53 2.19 21.51
N LYS A 16 -0.51 2.48 22.29
CA LYS A 16 -1.66 3.30 21.85
C LYS A 16 -1.24 4.72 21.44
N LYS A 17 -0.27 5.31 22.13
CA LYS A 17 0.28 6.63 21.76
C LYS A 17 1.04 6.55 20.43
N TRP A 18 1.82 5.49 20.23
CA TRP A 18 2.52 5.25 18.97
C TRP A 18 1.54 5.01 17.81
N GLN A 19 0.48 4.21 17.99
CA GLN A 19 -0.55 4.00 16.96
C GLN A 19 -1.16 5.33 16.48
N LYS A 20 -1.47 6.24 17.42
CA LYS A 20 -1.97 7.59 17.08
C LYS A 20 -0.96 8.41 16.28
N GLN A 21 0.34 8.25 16.52
CA GLN A 21 1.36 8.92 15.73
C GLN A 21 1.51 8.29 14.35
N ALA A 22 1.52 6.96 14.26
CA ALA A 22 1.55 6.23 13.00
C ALA A 22 0.34 6.59 12.10
N GLU A 23 -0.84 6.78 12.69
CA GLU A 23 -2.03 7.24 11.96
C GLU A 23 -1.87 8.67 11.42
N LYS A 24 -1.24 9.58 12.17
CA LYS A 24 -0.93 10.93 11.68
C LYS A 24 0.09 10.90 10.53
N ASP A 25 1.14 10.10 10.66
CA ASP A 25 2.16 9.95 9.62
C ASP A 25 1.54 9.35 8.34
N LEU A 26 0.61 8.39 8.49
CA LEU A 26 -0.17 7.84 7.39
C LEU A 26 -1.11 8.90 6.77
N GLN A 27 -1.74 9.75 7.58
CA GLN A 27 -2.59 10.82 7.08
C GLN A 27 -1.80 11.83 6.21
N SER A 28 -0.59 12.19 6.62
CA SER A 28 0.32 13.02 5.80
C SER A 28 0.67 12.35 4.47
N TYR A 29 0.90 11.03 4.49
CA TYR A 29 1.12 10.27 3.26
C TYR A 29 -0.14 10.20 2.37
N ASN A 30 -1.32 10.06 2.94
CA ASN A 30 -2.58 10.07 2.19
C ASN A 30 -2.84 11.44 1.52
N GLN A 31 -2.41 12.54 2.13
CA GLN A 31 -2.44 13.87 1.48
C GLN A 31 -1.54 13.90 0.23
N HIS A 32 -0.37 13.26 0.28
CA HIS A 32 0.51 13.12 -0.87
C HIS A 32 -0.12 12.27 -1.99
N ILE A 33 -0.75 11.14 -1.66
CA ILE A 33 -1.56 10.35 -2.62
C ILE A 33 -2.65 11.23 -3.24
N ALA A 34 -3.36 12.03 -2.44
CA ALA A 34 -4.42 12.89 -2.94
C ALA A 34 -3.92 13.95 -3.92
N GLN A 35 -2.75 14.53 -3.68
CA GLN A 35 -2.11 15.47 -4.60
C GLN A 35 -1.70 14.78 -5.91
N MET A 36 -1.11 13.59 -5.83
CA MET A 36 -0.70 12.78 -6.99
C MET A 36 -1.89 12.44 -7.90
N TYR A 37 -3.01 12.00 -7.30
CA TYR A 37 -4.24 11.69 -8.03
C TYR A 37 -4.89 12.96 -8.61
N GLN A 38 -4.91 14.08 -7.87
CA GLN A 38 -5.45 15.34 -8.36
C GLN A 38 -4.65 15.88 -9.54
N SER A 39 -3.31 15.84 -9.47
CA SER A 39 -2.44 16.21 -10.59
C SER A 39 -2.72 15.37 -11.84
N THR A 40 -2.93 14.07 -11.65
CA THR A 40 -3.29 13.15 -12.74
C THR A 40 -4.66 13.50 -13.35
N ILE A 41 -5.65 13.84 -12.51
CA ILE A 41 -6.96 14.33 -12.95
C ILE A 41 -6.80 15.58 -13.81
N ASP A 42 -6.06 16.58 -13.32
CA ASP A 42 -5.86 17.86 -14.00
C ASP A 42 -5.15 17.67 -15.35
N ASP A 43 -4.16 16.77 -15.40
CA ASP A 43 -3.45 16.41 -16.63
C ASP A 43 -4.35 15.73 -17.65
N ILE A 44 -5.17 14.77 -17.23
CA ILE A 44 -6.10 14.06 -18.11
C ILE A 44 -7.21 15.00 -18.58
N ASP A 45 -7.73 15.86 -17.71
CA ASP A 45 -8.75 16.85 -18.07
C ASP A 45 -8.23 17.83 -19.12
N ARG A 46 -6.99 18.29 -18.99
CA ARG A 46 -6.32 19.10 -20.02
C ARG A 46 -6.19 18.34 -21.34
N GLN A 47 -5.84 17.05 -21.31
CA GLN A 47 -5.76 16.22 -22.51
C GLN A 47 -7.12 16.05 -23.19
N ILE A 48 -8.17 15.75 -22.43
CA ILE A 48 -9.53 15.61 -22.95
C ILE A 48 -10.01 16.91 -23.60
N ARG A 49 -9.84 18.04 -22.91
CA ARG A 49 -10.25 19.36 -23.42
C ARG A 49 -9.47 19.75 -24.68
N SER A 50 -8.15 19.54 -24.66
CA SER A 50 -7.27 19.80 -25.80
C SER A 50 -7.70 18.95 -27.00
N ASP A 51 -7.90 17.65 -26.79
CA ASP A 51 -8.38 16.75 -27.83
C ASP A 51 -9.71 17.27 -28.40
N LEU A 52 -10.75 17.38 -27.59
CA LEU A 52 -12.11 17.78 -28.01
C LEU A 52 -12.20 19.20 -28.62
N SER A 53 -11.23 20.08 -28.38
CA SER A 53 -11.17 21.41 -29.01
C SER A 53 -10.84 21.34 -30.51
N ILE A 54 -10.22 20.25 -30.97
CA ILE A 54 -9.87 20.03 -32.37
C ILE A 54 -11.13 19.55 -33.11
N ALA A 55 -11.94 20.51 -33.57
CA ALA A 55 -13.30 20.30 -34.03
C ALA A 55 -13.49 19.47 -35.31
N ASN A 56 -12.43 19.06 -36.04
CA ASN A 56 -12.58 18.53 -37.41
C ASN A 56 -11.57 17.46 -37.87
N GLY A 57 -10.91 16.72 -36.97
CA GLY A 57 -9.94 15.70 -37.37
C GLY A 57 -10.30 14.29 -36.91
N LYS A 58 -10.68 13.38 -37.82
CA LYS A 58 -10.71 11.92 -37.52
C LYS A 58 -9.31 11.30 -37.46
N LEU A 59 -8.29 12.05 -37.88
CA LEU A 59 -6.95 11.56 -38.14
C LEU A 59 -6.01 11.81 -36.96
N VAL A 60 -5.09 10.87 -36.80
CA VAL A 60 -3.93 11.00 -35.91
C VAL A 60 -3.03 12.12 -36.41
N THR A 61 -2.63 13.03 -35.53
CA THR A 61 -1.75 14.16 -35.88
C THR A 61 -0.30 13.88 -35.46
N ALA A 62 0.67 14.41 -36.21
CA ALA A 62 2.09 14.31 -35.86
C ALA A 62 2.38 14.90 -34.47
N LYS A 63 1.78 16.06 -34.15
CA LYS A 63 1.85 16.67 -32.83
C LYS A 63 1.29 15.75 -31.73
N GLY A 64 0.15 15.10 -31.98
CA GLY A 64 -0.45 14.17 -31.03
C GLY A 64 0.41 12.93 -30.76
N MET A 65 1.04 12.38 -31.81
CA MET A 65 2.01 11.28 -31.66
C MET A 65 3.23 11.73 -30.85
N GLN A 66 3.77 12.91 -31.13
CA GLN A 66 4.91 13.46 -30.41
C GLN A 66 4.59 13.68 -28.93
N GLU A 67 3.42 14.23 -28.61
CA GLU A 67 2.96 14.38 -27.23
C GLU A 67 2.89 13.04 -26.49
N TYR A 68 2.33 12.00 -27.12
CA TYR A 68 2.32 10.66 -26.56
C TYR A 68 3.73 10.10 -26.35
N GLU A 69 4.61 10.23 -27.35
CA GLU A 69 5.99 9.75 -27.25
C GLU A 69 6.76 10.40 -26.11
N THR A 70 6.55 11.69 -25.87
CA THR A 70 7.14 12.40 -24.72
C THR A 70 6.63 11.80 -23.41
N LEU A 71 5.31 11.64 -23.25
CA LEU A 71 4.72 11.06 -22.04
C LEU A 71 5.26 9.64 -21.77
N ALA A 72 5.32 8.81 -22.80
CA ALA A 72 5.84 7.45 -22.68
C ALA A 72 7.33 7.45 -22.30
N LYS A 73 8.15 8.30 -22.95
CA LYS A 73 9.58 8.44 -22.63
C LYS A 73 9.79 8.91 -21.20
N ASP A 74 9.01 9.87 -20.74
CA ASP A 74 9.11 10.41 -19.38
C ASP A 74 8.76 9.35 -18.33
N ALA A 75 7.67 8.60 -18.52
CA ALA A 75 7.30 7.50 -17.63
C ALA A 75 8.38 6.41 -17.56
N VAL A 76 8.96 6.02 -18.71
CA VAL A 76 10.07 5.05 -18.77
C VAL A 76 11.34 5.60 -18.11
N LYS A 77 11.67 6.87 -18.36
CA LYS A 77 12.83 7.54 -17.75
C LYS A 77 12.67 7.58 -16.23
N LYS A 78 11.50 7.98 -15.73
CA LYS A 78 11.16 8.01 -14.30
C LYS A 78 11.30 6.62 -13.69
N ALA A 79 10.72 5.58 -14.31
CA ALA A 79 10.84 4.21 -13.85
C ALA A 79 12.31 3.72 -13.82
N ASN A 80 13.11 4.06 -14.83
CA ASN A 80 14.53 3.71 -14.88
C ASN A 80 15.35 4.44 -13.82
N LEU A 81 15.10 5.73 -13.58
CA LEU A 81 15.76 6.50 -12.53
C LEU A 81 15.42 5.96 -11.14
N LEU A 82 14.14 5.63 -10.90
CA LEU A 82 13.68 5.02 -9.65
C LEU A 82 14.28 3.63 -9.42
N ARG A 83 14.51 2.86 -10.48
CA ARG A 83 15.23 1.58 -10.40
C ARG A 83 16.73 1.78 -10.13
N GLN A 84 17.36 2.74 -10.84
CA GLN A 84 18.80 3.04 -10.70
C GLN A 84 19.15 3.63 -9.34
N SER A 85 18.26 4.43 -8.75
CA SER A 85 18.45 4.93 -7.39
C SER A 85 18.52 3.79 -6.39
N GLY A 86 18.01 2.59 -6.69
CA GLY A 86 18.30 1.35 -5.97
C GLY A 86 17.72 1.25 -4.57
N HIS A 87 16.97 2.27 -4.11
CA HIS A 87 16.55 2.34 -2.71
C HIS A 87 15.19 1.67 -2.45
N HIS A 88 14.28 1.57 -3.43
CA HIS A 88 12.89 1.19 -3.10
C HIS A 88 12.22 0.22 -4.09
N VAL A 89 12.24 0.40 -5.41
CA VAL A 89 11.57 -0.57 -6.31
C VAL A 89 12.49 -1.74 -6.64
N THR A 90 12.27 -2.88 -5.97
CA THR A 90 13.21 -4.02 -5.92
C THR A 90 12.93 -5.10 -6.95
N ARG A 91 11.84 -4.94 -7.71
CA ARG A 91 11.35 -5.88 -8.70
C ARG A 91 12.13 -5.77 -10.02
N LYS A 92 12.78 -6.86 -10.44
CA LYS A 92 13.59 -6.91 -11.68
C LYS A 92 12.79 -6.53 -12.94
N ASP A 93 11.50 -6.88 -12.97
CA ASP A 93 10.56 -6.62 -14.05
C ASP A 93 9.90 -5.23 -14.00
N PHE A 94 10.17 -4.36 -13.03
CA PHE A 94 9.48 -3.06 -12.91
C PHE A 94 9.56 -2.20 -14.19
N SER A 95 10.78 -1.92 -14.67
CA SER A 95 10.94 -1.16 -15.93
C SER A 95 10.39 -1.92 -17.15
N LYS A 96 10.41 -3.26 -17.11
CA LYS A 96 9.87 -4.09 -18.20
C LYS A 96 8.35 -3.98 -18.26
N ASP A 97 7.69 -4.07 -17.12
CA ASP A 97 6.24 -3.94 -16.96
C ASP A 97 5.72 -2.57 -17.42
N VAL A 98 6.46 -1.51 -17.11
CA VAL A 98 6.17 -0.15 -17.60
C VAL A 98 6.29 -0.09 -19.11
N ASN A 99 7.39 -0.64 -19.67
CA ASN A 99 7.61 -0.68 -21.12
C ASN A 99 6.55 -1.51 -21.85
N ASP A 100 6.15 -2.66 -21.31
CA ASP A 100 5.19 -3.56 -21.94
C ASP A 100 3.81 -2.88 -22.08
N ARG A 101 3.35 -2.16 -21.05
CA ARG A 101 2.12 -1.36 -21.10
C ARG A 101 2.19 -0.26 -22.16
N LEU A 102 3.28 0.51 -22.16
CA LEU A 102 3.47 1.60 -23.12
C LEU A 102 3.67 1.10 -24.55
N LYS A 103 4.19 -0.11 -24.74
CA LYS A 103 4.31 -0.76 -26.06
C LYS A 103 2.93 -1.06 -26.65
N ILE A 104 2.00 -1.55 -25.83
CA ILE A 104 0.61 -1.78 -26.24
C ILE A 104 -0.01 -0.45 -26.69
N TYR A 105 0.11 0.60 -25.87
CA TYR A 105 -0.44 1.92 -26.19
C TYR A 105 0.20 2.56 -27.43
N ASN A 106 1.51 2.35 -27.65
CA ASN A 106 2.20 2.83 -28.85
C ASN A 106 1.64 2.17 -30.12
N ALA A 107 1.33 0.87 -30.05
CA ALA A 107 0.76 0.13 -31.18
C ALA A 107 -0.67 0.61 -31.51
N THR A 108 -1.49 0.88 -30.49
CA THR A 108 -2.90 1.25 -30.67
C THR A 108 -3.10 2.72 -31.04
N MET A 109 -2.24 3.63 -30.56
CA MET A 109 -2.42 5.08 -30.77
C MET A 109 -2.46 5.52 -32.25
N ARG A 110 -1.86 4.73 -33.15
CA ARG A 110 -1.78 5.03 -34.58
C ARG A 110 -3.07 4.69 -35.34
N ILE A 111 -4.01 3.98 -34.71
CA ILE A 111 -5.24 3.51 -35.36
C ILE A 111 -6.17 4.68 -35.67
N ASN A 112 -6.52 5.47 -34.65
CA ASN A 112 -7.41 6.62 -34.80
C ASN A 112 -7.23 7.60 -33.63
N ARG A 113 -7.84 8.79 -33.74
CA ARG A 113 -7.76 9.85 -32.72
C ARG A 113 -8.29 9.42 -31.34
N ASN A 114 -9.28 8.54 -31.27
CA ASN A 114 -9.81 8.06 -29.99
C ASN A 114 -8.82 7.13 -29.30
N GLU A 115 -8.19 6.23 -30.07
CA GLU A 115 -7.11 5.37 -29.56
C GLU A 115 -5.88 6.19 -29.17
N MET A 116 -5.61 7.32 -29.85
CA MET A 116 -4.60 8.28 -29.42
C MET A 116 -4.92 8.88 -28.05
N LEU A 117 -6.14 9.39 -27.83
CA LEU A 117 -6.55 9.94 -26.54
C LEU A 117 -6.46 8.89 -25.43
N LYS A 118 -6.98 7.68 -25.67
CA LYS A 118 -6.86 6.54 -24.74
C LYS A 118 -5.41 6.21 -24.41
N SER A 119 -4.52 6.26 -25.40
CA SER A 119 -3.09 5.97 -25.21
C SER A 119 -2.38 7.05 -24.40
N LYS A 120 -2.69 8.33 -24.62
CA LYS A 120 -2.17 9.43 -23.79
C LYS A 120 -2.62 9.33 -22.34
N ILE A 121 -3.89 9.03 -22.12
CA ILE A 121 -4.43 8.76 -20.77
C ILE A 121 -3.76 7.53 -20.16
N GLY A 122 -3.57 6.47 -20.95
CA GLY A 122 -2.82 5.28 -20.53
C GLY A 122 -1.40 5.60 -20.08
N ALA A 123 -0.67 6.45 -20.80
CA ALA A 123 0.66 6.88 -20.40
C ALA A 123 0.65 7.66 -19.08
N ARG A 124 -0.36 8.52 -18.84
CA ARG A 124 -0.53 9.24 -17.56
C ARG A 124 -0.83 8.28 -16.40
N LEU A 125 -1.68 7.28 -16.60
CA LEU A 125 -1.97 6.28 -15.58
C LEU A 125 -0.75 5.39 -15.29
N VAL A 126 0.07 5.09 -16.30
CA VAL A 126 1.35 4.39 -16.09
C VAL A 126 2.30 5.25 -15.24
N ASP A 127 2.40 6.56 -15.50
CA ASP A 127 3.20 7.48 -14.69
C ASP A 127 2.71 7.54 -13.23
N LEU A 128 1.39 7.61 -13.02
CA LEU A 128 0.76 7.52 -11.70
C LEU A 128 1.13 6.20 -10.99
N GLY A 129 1.05 5.07 -11.68
CA GLY A 129 1.41 3.76 -11.13
C GLY A 129 2.88 3.66 -10.72
N VAL A 130 3.78 4.20 -11.55
CA VAL A 130 5.22 4.29 -11.26
C VAL A 130 5.48 5.10 -9.99
N GLU A 131 4.85 6.26 -9.87
CA GLU A 131 5.04 7.16 -8.72
C GLU A 131 4.45 6.55 -7.44
N GLN A 132 3.23 6.02 -7.50
CA GLN A 132 2.56 5.39 -6.37
C GLN A 132 3.34 4.15 -5.86
N GLU A 133 3.82 3.27 -6.74
CA GLU A 133 4.61 2.11 -6.33
C GLU A 133 5.90 2.55 -5.64
N ALA A 134 6.64 3.51 -6.22
CA ALA A 134 7.89 3.98 -5.65
C ALA A 134 7.70 4.62 -4.27
N ASP A 135 6.71 5.51 -4.15
CA ASP A 135 6.45 6.22 -2.90
C ASP A 135 5.93 5.29 -1.81
N LEU A 136 5.02 4.37 -2.13
CA LEU A 136 4.55 3.39 -1.15
C LEU A 136 5.70 2.49 -0.71
N THR A 137 6.54 2.02 -1.64
CA THR A 137 7.67 1.17 -1.28
C THR A 137 8.64 1.88 -0.35
N LYS A 138 8.94 3.16 -0.63
CA LYS A 138 9.76 4.01 0.24
C LYS A 138 9.15 4.17 1.63
N LYS A 139 7.85 4.41 1.70
CA LYS A 139 7.14 4.51 2.98
C LYS A 139 7.23 3.21 3.77
N LEU A 140 6.90 2.07 3.17
CA LEU A 140 6.92 0.76 3.83
C LEU A 140 8.32 0.40 4.34
N TRP A 141 9.36 0.76 3.58
CA TRP A 141 10.76 0.65 4.00
C TRP A 141 11.06 1.41 5.28
N ASN A 142 10.72 2.70 5.27
CA ASN A 142 10.97 3.58 6.42
C ASN A 142 10.14 3.16 7.64
N ASP A 143 8.88 2.75 7.44
CA ASP A 143 8.00 2.30 8.52
C ASP A 143 8.53 1.02 9.17
N TYR A 144 9.02 0.05 8.38
CA TYR A 144 9.63 -1.18 8.90
C TYR A 144 10.88 -0.89 9.73
N ILE A 145 11.81 -0.07 9.21
CA ILE A 145 13.05 0.28 9.92
C ILE A 145 12.75 1.02 11.22
N LYS A 146 11.92 2.08 11.15
CA LYS A 146 11.53 2.85 12.34
C LYS A 146 10.91 1.97 13.41
N GLU A 147 10.07 1.01 13.01
CA GLU A 147 9.41 0.14 13.97
C GLU A 147 10.39 -0.84 14.61
N LYS A 148 11.31 -1.40 13.83
CA LYS A 148 12.40 -2.22 14.38
C LYS A 148 13.29 -1.41 15.34
N GLU A 149 13.65 -0.18 15.01
CA GLU A 149 14.44 0.72 15.87
C GLU A 149 13.72 0.98 17.19
N ARG A 150 12.42 1.27 17.10
CA ARG A 150 11.56 1.47 18.27
C ARG A 150 11.55 0.22 19.16
N GLN A 151 11.36 -0.96 18.58
CA GLN A 151 11.37 -2.22 19.34
C GLN A 151 12.73 -2.52 19.97
N ALA A 152 13.84 -2.27 19.28
CA ALA A 152 15.17 -2.46 19.84
C ALA A 152 15.40 -1.55 21.07
N GLY A 153 15.01 -0.28 20.97
CA GLY A 153 15.07 0.67 22.10
C GLY A 153 14.17 0.28 23.28
N ILE A 154 12.98 -0.27 23.00
CA ILE A 154 12.06 -0.79 24.01
C ILE A 154 12.64 -2.00 24.74
N LEU A 155 13.25 -2.92 24.00
CA LEU A 155 13.73 -4.21 24.50
C LEU A 155 15.14 -4.14 25.08
N GLY A 156 15.79 -2.97 25.04
CA GLY A 156 17.12 -2.75 25.59
C GLY A 156 18.22 -3.51 24.86
N VAL A 157 18.01 -3.83 23.59
CA VAL A 157 18.94 -4.65 22.80
C VAL A 157 19.83 -3.74 21.96
N THR A 158 21.15 -3.87 22.13
CA THR A 158 22.12 -3.18 21.29
C THR A 158 22.01 -3.73 19.87
N THR A 159 21.61 -2.89 18.93
CA THR A 159 21.45 -3.29 17.54
C THR A 159 22.82 -3.61 16.94
N LYS A 160 23.06 -4.86 16.51
CA LYS A 160 24.15 -5.12 15.58
C LYS A 160 23.86 -4.37 14.27
N THR A 161 24.85 -3.66 13.75
CA THR A 161 24.77 -2.86 12.50
C THR A 161 24.33 -3.71 11.29
N ASP A 162 24.54 -5.03 11.33
CA ASP A 162 24.16 -6.00 10.30
C ASP A 162 22.72 -6.56 10.42
N LEU A 163 21.93 -6.18 11.44
CA LEU A 163 20.51 -6.59 11.55
C LEU A 163 19.61 -5.98 10.46
N TRP A 164 20.15 -5.01 9.71
CA TRP A 164 19.42 -4.15 8.79
C TRP A 164 19.71 -4.51 7.33
N THR A 165 20.12 -5.75 7.07
CA THR A 165 20.42 -6.22 5.72
C THR A 165 19.24 -5.90 4.80
N SER A 166 19.52 -5.12 3.76
CA SER A 166 18.53 -4.69 2.77
C SER A 166 17.68 -5.86 2.26
N LYS A 167 18.27 -7.07 2.17
CA LYS A 167 17.57 -8.28 1.76
C LYS A 167 16.41 -8.68 2.68
N GLU A 168 16.57 -8.64 4.01
CA GLU A 168 15.48 -8.98 4.93
C GLU A 168 14.32 -7.99 4.78
N VAL A 169 14.62 -6.69 4.77
CA VAL A 169 13.61 -5.64 4.63
C VAL A 169 12.89 -5.76 3.28
N GLN A 170 13.62 -6.06 2.19
CA GLN A 170 13.05 -6.33 0.87
C GLN A 170 12.11 -7.54 0.90
N GLU A 171 12.50 -8.64 1.54
CA GLU A 171 11.67 -9.85 1.67
C GLU A 171 10.38 -9.56 2.45
N GLN A 172 10.45 -8.80 3.54
CA GLN A 172 9.27 -8.46 4.33
C GLN A 172 8.32 -7.50 3.60
N ILE A 173 8.85 -6.56 2.82
CA ILE A 173 8.03 -5.62 2.03
C ILE A 173 7.41 -6.34 0.83
N ALA A 174 8.15 -7.22 0.16
CA ALA A 174 7.68 -7.95 -1.01
C ALA A 174 6.76 -9.14 -0.68
N LYS A 175 6.59 -9.48 0.61
CA LYS A 175 5.71 -10.56 1.08
C LYS A 175 4.30 -10.40 0.53
N GLN A 176 3.70 -11.53 0.13
CA GLN A 176 2.37 -11.57 -0.48
C GLN A 176 1.27 -11.70 0.58
N ILE A 177 0.12 -11.06 0.34
CA ILE A 177 -1.14 -11.33 1.05
C ILE A 177 -2.16 -11.82 0.02
N GLY A 178 -2.82 -12.95 0.27
CA GLY A 178 -3.86 -13.47 -0.63
C GLY A 178 -3.36 -13.70 -2.06
N GLY A 179 -2.10 -14.13 -2.23
CA GLY A 179 -1.49 -14.46 -3.52
C GLY A 179 -0.89 -13.29 -4.32
N ALA A 180 -0.96 -12.05 -3.83
CA ALA A 180 -0.35 -10.89 -4.49
C ALA A 180 0.38 -9.99 -3.49
N ASN A 181 1.51 -9.41 -3.92
CA ASN A 181 2.17 -8.33 -3.17
C ASN A 181 1.52 -6.98 -3.51
N PHE A 182 1.81 -5.94 -2.73
CA PHE A 182 1.22 -4.61 -2.93
C PHE A 182 1.50 -4.03 -4.31
N SER A 183 2.70 -4.24 -4.87
CA SER A 183 3.08 -3.79 -6.22
C SER A 183 2.13 -4.35 -7.29
N LYS A 184 1.86 -5.67 -7.27
CA LYS A 184 0.88 -6.28 -8.19
C LYS A 184 -0.52 -5.71 -8.01
N ARG A 185 -0.92 -5.39 -6.78
CA ARG A 185 -2.23 -4.77 -6.49
C ARG A 185 -2.33 -3.37 -7.09
N ILE A 186 -1.29 -2.54 -6.93
CA ILE A 186 -1.21 -1.20 -7.57
C ILE A 186 -1.37 -1.33 -9.08
N TRP A 187 -0.66 -2.24 -9.73
CA TRP A 187 -0.75 -2.36 -11.19
C TRP A 187 -2.09 -2.92 -11.67
N ALA A 188 -2.68 -3.87 -10.94
CA ALA A 188 -4.02 -4.34 -11.24
C ALA A 188 -5.06 -3.21 -11.11
N ASP A 189 -4.91 -2.36 -10.10
CA ASP A 189 -5.72 -1.17 -9.87
C ASP A 189 -5.57 -0.14 -11.01
N ILE A 190 -4.33 0.12 -11.46
CA ILE A 190 -4.04 1.02 -12.59
C ILE A 190 -4.60 0.48 -13.91
N ASP A 191 -4.42 -0.82 -14.18
CA ASP A 191 -4.93 -1.48 -15.38
C ASP A 191 -6.48 -1.50 -15.39
N GLY A 192 -7.09 -1.74 -14.23
CA GLY A 192 -8.54 -1.66 -14.02
C GLY A 192 -9.07 -0.24 -14.26
N LEU A 193 -8.42 0.77 -13.68
CA LEU A 193 -8.76 2.18 -13.89
C LEU A 193 -8.66 2.55 -15.38
N LYS A 194 -7.60 2.11 -16.08
CA LYS A 194 -7.46 2.32 -17.52
C LYS A 194 -8.65 1.76 -18.30
N GLY A 195 -9.06 0.52 -18.01
CA GLY A 195 -10.22 -0.10 -18.64
C GLY A 195 -11.52 0.68 -18.42
N GLN A 196 -11.73 1.19 -17.20
CA GLN A 196 -12.88 2.04 -16.90
C GLN A 196 -12.85 3.36 -17.70
N LEU A 197 -11.70 4.04 -17.76
CA LEU A 197 -11.57 5.29 -18.51
C LEU A 197 -11.74 5.06 -20.03
N ASP A 198 -11.24 3.96 -20.57
CA ASP A 198 -11.44 3.59 -21.98
C ASP A 198 -12.92 3.41 -22.33
N GLY A 199 -13.68 2.80 -21.41
CA GLY A 199 -15.14 2.68 -21.51
C GLY A 199 -15.84 4.03 -21.50
N LEU A 200 -15.43 4.96 -20.62
CA LEU A 200 -15.99 6.31 -20.55
C LEU A 200 -15.72 7.11 -21.83
N ILE A 201 -14.48 7.06 -22.35
CA ILE A 201 -14.10 7.74 -23.61
C ILE A 201 -14.92 7.17 -24.76
N SER A 202 -15.02 5.85 -24.87
CA SER A 202 -15.82 5.19 -25.92
C SER A 202 -17.30 5.60 -25.83
N SER A 203 -17.85 5.67 -24.63
CA SER A 203 -19.23 6.12 -24.39
C SER A 203 -19.45 7.59 -24.72
N ALA A 204 -18.46 8.46 -24.49
CA ALA A 204 -18.53 9.87 -24.86
C ALA A 204 -18.63 10.05 -26.38
N ILE A 205 -17.86 9.27 -27.13
CA ILE A 205 -17.89 9.26 -28.60
C ILE A 205 -19.25 8.79 -29.12
N ILE A 206 -19.79 7.70 -28.58
CA ILE A 206 -21.09 7.13 -29.01
C ILE A 206 -22.23 8.14 -28.83
N ARG A 207 -22.19 8.96 -27.78
CA ARG A 207 -23.24 9.95 -27.51
C ARG A 207 -23.32 11.08 -28.55
N GLY A 208 -22.23 11.38 -29.26
CA GLY A 208 -22.26 12.39 -30.32
C GLY A 208 -22.69 13.79 -29.88
N GLU A 209 -22.60 14.12 -28.59
CA GLU A 209 -22.93 15.45 -28.08
C GLU A 209 -22.00 16.52 -28.67
N ASN A 210 -22.41 17.79 -28.59
CA ASN A 210 -21.52 18.88 -28.96
C ASN A 210 -20.22 18.84 -28.11
N PRO A 211 -19.05 19.25 -28.65
CA PRO A 211 -17.76 19.07 -27.98
C PRO A 211 -17.68 19.66 -26.56
N LYS A 212 -18.39 20.77 -26.30
CA LYS A 212 -18.38 21.44 -24.99
C LYS A 212 -19.16 20.64 -23.93
N ALA A 213 -20.34 20.14 -24.28
CA ALA A 213 -21.13 19.27 -23.41
C ALA A 213 -20.40 17.95 -23.14
N MET A 214 -19.85 17.34 -24.19
CA MET A 214 -19.06 16.11 -24.10
C MET A 214 -17.84 16.28 -23.20
N ALA A 215 -17.08 17.38 -23.36
CA ALA A 215 -15.92 17.65 -22.51
C ALA A 215 -16.32 17.76 -21.05
N LYS A 216 -17.36 18.55 -20.73
CA LYS A 216 -17.85 18.72 -19.35
C LYS A 216 -18.27 17.38 -18.73
N TRP A 217 -19.02 16.57 -19.48
CA TRP A 217 -19.48 15.27 -19.01
C TRP A 217 -18.30 14.31 -18.78
N LEU A 218 -17.40 14.20 -19.75
CA LEU A 218 -16.30 13.24 -19.71
C LEU A 218 -15.30 13.57 -18.60
N THR A 219 -14.91 14.85 -18.46
CA THR A 219 -14.02 15.28 -17.37
C THR A 219 -14.64 15.05 -16.00
N GLY A 220 -15.96 15.24 -15.87
CA GLY A 220 -16.68 14.96 -14.63
C GLY A 220 -16.63 13.49 -14.23
N MET A 221 -16.88 12.58 -15.18
CA MET A 221 -16.85 11.13 -14.91
C MET A 221 -15.45 10.58 -14.70
N VAL A 222 -14.47 11.08 -15.47
CA VAL A 222 -13.07 10.71 -15.32
C VAL A 222 -12.58 11.14 -13.94
N SER A 223 -12.82 12.39 -13.55
CA SER A 223 -12.49 12.90 -12.22
C SER A 223 -13.12 12.05 -11.09
N ALA A 224 -14.40 11.70 -11.20
CA ALA A 224 -15.07 10.86 -10.22
C ALA A 224 -14.47 9.44 -10.15
N THR A 225 -14.13 8.85 -11.29
CA THR A 225 -13.56 7.50 -11.38
C THR A 225 -12.16 7.45 -10.77
N ILE A 226 -11.29 8.41 -11.11
CA ILE A 226 -9.96 8.53 -10.53
C ILE A 226 -10.05 8.87 -9.03
N GLY A 227 -11.00 9.72 -8.63
CA GLY A 227 -11.27 10.03 -7.22
C GLY A 227 -11.66 8.81 -6.39
N ASN A 228 -12.47 7.90 -6.94
CA ASN A 228 -12.78 6.62 -6.30
C ASN A 228 -11.55 5.71 -6.21
N GLN A 229 -10.72 5.68 -7.25
CA GLN A 229 -9.48 4.90 -7.26
C GLN A 229 -8.48 5.40 -6.21
N ARG A 230 -8.46 6.71 -5.92
CA ARG A 230 -7.66 7.28 -4.83
C ARG A 230 -7.93 6.61 -3.49
N TYR A 231 -9.20 6.39 -3.16
CA TYR A 231 -9.58 5.72 -1.91
C TYR A 231 -9.05 4.27 -1.84
N VAL A 232 -9.02 3.57 -2.99
CA VAL A 232 -8.44 2.22 -3.07
C VAL A 232 -6.94 2.26 -2.77
N ALA A 233 -6.22 3.25 -3.31
CA ALA A 233 -4.79 3.46 -3.05
C ALA A 233 -4.50 3.81 -1.58
N GLU A 234 -5.27 4.72 -0.98
CA GLU A 234 -5.16 5.08 0.44
C GLU A 234 -5.39 3.85 1.35
N ARG A 235 -6.41 3.04 1.05
CA ARG A 235 -6.71 1.80 1.77
C ARG A 235 -5.59 0.77 1.64
N LEU A 236 -5.02 0.61 0.45
CA LEU A 236 -3.88 -0.27 0.23
C LEU A 236 -2.68 0.18 1.07
N ALA A 237 -2.36 1.47 1.04
CA ALA A 237 -1.28 2.05 1.84
C ALA A 237 -1.47 1.81 3.34
N ARG A 238 -2.68 2.07 3.88
CA ARG A 238 -3.02 1.80 5.28
C ARG A 238 -2.79 0.33 5.65
N THR A 239 -3.32 -0.57 4.82
CA THR A 239 -3.27 -2.02 5.03
C THR A 239 -1.83 -2.54 5.02
N GLU A 240 -1.01 -2.10 4.06
CA GLU A 240 0.39 -2.51 3.96
C GLU A 240 1.26 -1.89 5.04
N THR A 241 1.02 -0.64 5.45
CA THR A 241 1.71 -0.01 6.59
C THR A 241 1.47 -0.81 7.88
N ALA A 242 0.22 -1.16 8.17
CA ALA A 242 -0.10 -1.97 9.35
C ALA A 242 0.61 -3.33 9.31
N ARG A 243 0.63 -3.97 8.13
CA ARG A 243 1.33 -5.24 7.93
C ARG A 243 2.83 -5.15 8.21
N VAL A 244 3.54 -4.20 7.61
CA VAL A 244 5.01 -4.13 7.78
C VAL A 244 5.39 -3.76 9.21
N GLN A 245 4.63 -2.90 9.87
CA GLN A 245 4.81 -2.59 11.28
C GLN A 245 4.57 -3.82 12.16
N PHE A 246 3.51 -4.57 11.89
CA PHE A 246 3.22 -5.81 12.57
C PHE A 246 4.31 -6.87 12.42
N GLU A 247 4.81 -7.10 11.21
CA GLU A 247 5.90 -8.05 10.96
C GLU A 247 7.18 -7.62 11.69
N ALA A 248 7.50 -6.32 11.67
CA ALA A 248 8.61 -5.78 12.43
C ALA A 248 8.46 -6.07 13.94
N GLN A 249 7.28 -5.79 14.50
CA GLN A 249 6.93 -6.06 15.90
C GLN A 249 7.03 -7.54 16.24
N LYS A 250 6.31 -8.40 15.50
CA LYS A 250 6.22 -9.84 15.73
C LYS A 250 7.61 -10.46 15.74
N LYS A 251 8.42 -10.14 14.73
CA LYS A 251 9.80 -10.65 14.64
C LYS A 251 10.67 -10.13 15.80
N SER A 252 10.61 -8.84 16.13
CA SER A 252 11.40 -8.30 17.24
C SER A 252 11.02 -8.93 18.58
N ILE A 253 9.74 -9.17 18.82
CA ILE A 253 9.24 -9.81 20.04
C ILE A 253 9.73 -11.26 20.13
N ILE A 254 9.58 -12.05 19.06
CA ILE A 254 9.96 -13.46 19.02
C ILE A 254 11.48 -13.63 19.14
N ASP A 255 12.26 -12.84 18.38
CA ASP A 255 13.73 -12.91 18.39
C ASP A 255 14.33 -12.59 19.76
N ASN A 256 13.61 -11.82 20.58
CA ASN A 256 14.00 -11.48 21.96
C ASN A 256 13.40 -12.43 23.03
N GLY A 257 12.83 -13.56 22.61
CA GLY A 257 12.42 -14.63 23.53
C GLY A 257 11.07 -14.44 24.21
N TYR A 258 10.29 -13.44 23.84
CA TYR A 258 8.94 -13.25 24.39
C TYR A 258 7.98 -14.30 23.83
N LYS A 259 7.36 -15.07 24.73
CA LYS A 259 6.40 -16.12 24.38
C LYS A 259 4.99 -15.59 24.18
N TYR A 260 4.67 -14.44 24.78
CA TYR A 260 3.33 -13.87 24.78
C TYR A 260 3.32 -12.45 24.24
N VAL A 261 2.20 -12.09 23.62
CA VAL A 261 1.90 -10.74 23.16
C VAL A 261 0.52 -10.34 23.63
N LYS A 262 0.31 -9.03 23.74
CA LYS A 262 -1.01 -8.44 23.92
C LYS A 262 -1.42 -7.74 22.63
N TRP A 263 -2.64 -8.02 22.19
CA TRP A 263 -3.28 -7.32 21.07
C TRP A 263 -3.68 -5.90 21.49
N ILE A 264 -3.35 -4.92 20.65
CA ILE A 264 -3.67 -3.51 20.88
C ILE A 264 -4.58 -3.04 19.74
N ALA A 265 -5.86 -2.97 20.04
CA ALA A 265 -6.86 -2.48 19.10
C ALA A 265 -6.63 -0.99 18.78
N GLU A 266 -6.78 -0.62 17.50
CA GLU A 266 -6.77 0.79 17.08
C GLU A 266 -7.91 1.57 17.76
N GLY A 267 -7.77 2.90 17.88
CA GLY A 267 -8.72 3.72 18.61
C GLY A 267 -10.18 3.63 18.12
N SER A 268 -10.37 3.41 16.81
CA SER A 268 -11.67 3.25 16.15
C SER A 268 -11.96 1.79 15.74
N ALA A 269 -11.39 0.82 16.44
CA ALA A 269 -11.42 -0.58 16.05
C ALA A 269 -12.83 -1.11 15.74
N CYS A 270 -12.92 -1.83 14.61
CA CYS A 270 -14.14 -2.51 14.22
C CYS A 270 -14.53 -3.61 15.24
N LYS A 271 -15.73 -4.17 15.10
CA LYS A 271 -16.23 -5.24 15.97
C LYS A 271 -15.27 -6.44 16.00
N VAL A 272 -14.75 -6.87 14.85
CA VAL A 272 -13.83 -8.00 14.74
C VAL A 272 -12.53 -7.75 15.52
N CYS A 273 -11.91 -6.58 15.37
CA CYS A 273 -10.68 -6.27 16.10
C CYS A 273 -10.90 -6.10 17.61
N ARG A 274 -12.07 -5.61 18.03
CA ARG A 274 -12.44 -5.56 19.45
C ARG A 274 -12.65 -6.96 20.02
N GLU A 275 -13.32 -7.84 19.29
CA GLU A 275 -13.47 -9.25 19.70
C GLU A 275 -12.11 -9.94 19.89
N ILE A 276 -11.13 -9.67 19.02
CA ILE A 276 -9.75 -10.19 19.19
C ILE A 276 -9.08 -9.60 20.44
N ALA A 277 -9.27 -8.31 20.71
CA ALA A 277 -8.69 -7.63 21.86
C ALA A 277 -9.32 -8.07 23.20
N ASP A 278 -10.61 -8.41 23.19
CA ASP A 278 -11.39 -8.75 24.37
C ASP A 278 -11.50 -10.26 24.59
N LYS A 279 -10.93 -11.08 23.70
CA LYS A 279 -10.98 -12.54 23.79
C LYS A 279 -10.20 -13.05 25.02
N ASP A 280 -10.86 -13.91 25.80
CA ASP A 280 -10.18 -14.72 26.80
C ASP A 280 -9.52 -15.93 26.12
N ASN A 281 -8.19 -16.00 26.18
CA ASN A 281 -7.43 -17.14 25.69
C ASN A 281 -6.86 -18.00 26.84
N GLY A 282 -7.35 -17.81 28.07
CA GLY A 282 -6.91 -18.57 29.25
C GLY A 282 -5.60 -18.07 29.87
N TYR A 283 -5.28 -16.78 29.67
CA TYR A 283 -4.08 -16.13 30.19
C TYR A 283 -4.42 -15.09 31.27
N ASP A 284 -3.46 -14.25 31.66
CA ASP A 284 -3.62 -13.30 32.76
C ASP A 284 -4.55 -12.12 32.41
N GLU A 285 -4.62 -11.75 31.13
CA GLU A 285 -5.47 -10.66 30.62
C GLU A 285 -6.14 -11.06 29.28
N TYR A 286 -7.27 -10.41 28.97
CA TYR A 286 -7.91 -10.52 27.65
C TYR A 286 -7.00 -10.02 26.53
N GLY A 287 -7.14 -10.61 25.34
CA GLY A 287 -6.35 -10.24 24.18
C GLY A 287 -4.88 -10.61 24.27
N VAL A 288 -4.48 -11.41 25.26
CA VAL A 288 -3.15 -12.02 25.32
C VAL A 288 -3.13 -13.30 24.50
N TYR A 289 -2.09 -13.47 23.69
CA TYR A 289 -1.89 -14.61 22.81
C TYR A 289 -0.45 -15.13 22.95
N LYS A 290 -0.24 -16.41 22.63
CA LYS A 290 1.11 -16.88 22.31
C LYS A 290 1.57 -16.18 21.05
N ALA A 291 2.81 -15.70 21.01
CA ALA A 291 3.37 -14.95 19.88
C ALA A 291 3.33 -15.72 18.55
N LYS A 292 3.28 -17.06 18.61
CA LYS A 292 3.18 -17.94 17.44
C LYS A 292 1.75 -18.18 16.95
N ASP A 293 0.75 -18.09 17.84
CA ASP A 293 -0.64 -18.50 17.58
C ASP A 293 -1.60 -17.30 17.45
N MET A 294 -1.08 -16.09 17.58
CA MET A 294 -1.85 -14.84 17.46
C MET A 294 -2.36 -14.63 16.03
N PRO A 295 -3.53 -13.99 15.86
CA PRO A 295 -3.99 -13.56 14.53
C PRO A 295 -2.98 -12.62 13.86
N ASP A 296 -2.87 -12.72 12.53
CA ASP A 296 -2.05 -11.79 11.76
C ASP A 296 -2.75 -10.44 11.57
N ILE A 297 -1.96 -9.37 11.48
CA ILE A 297 -2.42 -8.02 11.14
C ILE A 297 -1.92 -7.71 9.72
N PRO A 298 -2.77 -7.20 8.82
CA PRO A 298 -4.14 -6.72 9.03
C PRO A 298 -5.20 -7.82 8.95
N VAL A 299 -6.23 -7.73 9.81
CA VAL A 299 -7.37 -8.68 9.84
C VAL A 299 -8.43 -8.33 8.78
N HIS A 300 -8.55 -7.04 8.46
CA HIS A 300 -9.52 -6.52 7.51
C HIS A 300 -8.92 -5.31 6.78
N PRO A 301 -9.51 -4.87 5.65
CA PRO A 301 -9.10 -3.63 5.01
C PRO A 301 -9.22 -2.44 5.99
N ASN A 302 -8.25 -1.54 5.96
CA ASN A 302 -8.11 -0.40 6.90
C ASN A 302 -7.73 -0.73 8.35
N CYS A 303 -7.40 -1.98 8.70
CA CYS A 303 -6.95 -2.30 10.05
C CYS A 303 -5.60 -1.62 10.37
N MET A 304 -5.50 -0.89 11.48
CA MET A 304 -4.24 -0.36 12.05
C MET A 304 -4.01 -0.84 13.50
N CYS A 305 -4.50 -2.03 13.83
CA CYS A 305 -4.18 -2.64 15.13
C CYS A 305 -2.67 -2.94 15.20
N SER A 306 -2.17 -3.12 16.42
CA SER A 306 -0.77 -3.52 16.64
C SER A 306 -0.67 -4.50 17.79
N ILE A 307 0.56 -4.90 18.13
CA ILE A 307 0.84 -5.80 19.23
C ILE A 307 1.88 -5.19 20.16
N SER A 308 1.89 -5.66 21.40
CA SER A 308 2.96 -5.36 22.34
C SER A 308 3.46 -6.66 22.99
N ALA A 309 4.76 -6.72 23.29
CA ALA A 309 5.30 -7.78 24.12
C ALA A 309 4.53 -7.87 25.44
N TYR A 310 4.35 -9.10 25.94
CA TYR A 310 3.72 -9.36 27.23
C TYR A 310 4.45 -10.50 27.94
N TRP A 311 4.45 -10.47 29.27
CA TRP A 311 5.03 -11.53 30.09
C TRP A 311 4.01 -12.08 31.07
N ILE A 312 3.98 -13.40 31.17
CA ILE A 312 3.15 -14.14 32.12
C ILE A 312 4.11 -14.82 33.10
N GLU A 313 4.01 -14.45 34.38
CA GLU A 313 4.86 -15.03 35.44
C GLU A 313 4.46 -16.46 35.80
N ASN A 314 3.15 -16.75 35.81
CA ASN A 314 2.59 -18.07 36.12
C ASN A 314 1.45 -18.39 35.14
N PRO A 315 1.70 -19.12 34.04
CA PRO A 315 0.64 -19.47 33.11
C PRO A 315 -0.42 -20.32 33.82
N LYS A 316 -1.67 -19.85 33.83
CA LYS A 316 -2.83 -20.54 34.45
C LYS A 316 -3.12 -21.94 33.90
N ASN A 317 -2.37 -22.39 32.90
CA ASN A 317 -2.57 -23.67 32.24
C ASN A 317 -1.26 -24.50 32.20
N THR A 318 -0.91 -25.06 33.35
CA THR A 318 0.09 -26.13 33.51
C THR A 318 -0.60 -27.50 33.66
N ASN A 319 -1.59 -27.80 32.82
CA ASN A 319 -2.17 -29.15 32.74
C ASN A 319 -2.61 -29.49 31.31
N ILE A 320 -1.65 -29.59 30.38
CA ILE A 320 -1.84 -30.38 29.16
C ILE A 320 -0.60 -31.26 28.97
N ASN A 321 -0.72 -32.49 29.45
CA ASN A 321 0.08 -33.69 29.17
C ASN A 321 1.62 -33.56 29.18
N SER A 322 2.19 -33.67 30.38
CA SER A 322 3.38 -34.52 30.56
C SER A 322 2.93 -35.98 30.51
N LYS A 323 2.70 -36.53 29.31
CA LYS A 323 2.75 -37.99 29.15
C LYS A 323 4.19 -38.33 28.77
N SER A 324 4.86 -38.89 29.77
CA SER A 324 6.03 -39.76 29.70
C SER A 324 6.34 -40.32 28.30
N GLU A 325 7.38 -39.79 27.67
CA GLU A 325 8.25 -40.59 26.82
C GLU A 325 9.38 -41.11 27.71
N THR A 326 9.08 -42.23 28.37
CA THR A 326 10.07 -43.17 28.90
C THR A 326 9.64 -44.56 28.44
N ASP A 327 10.57 -45.23 27.76
CA ASP A 327 10.70 -46.67 27.52
C ASP A 327 9.84 -47.31 26.41
N ASN A 328 10.38 -47.32 25.18
CA ASN A 328 10.95 -48.53 24.54
C ASN A 328 11.62 -48.22 23.20
#